data_AF-A0A1Z2SM07-F1
#
_entry.id   AF-A0A1Z2SM07-F1
#
_cell.length_a   1.000
_cell.length_b   1.000
_cell.length_c   1.000
_cell.angle_alpha   90.00
_cell.angle_beta   90.00
_cell.angle_gamma   90.00
#
_symmetry.space_group_name_H-M   'P 1'
#
loop_
_entity.id
_entity.type
_entity.pdbx_description
1 polymer ?
#
loop_
_entity_poly.entity_id
_entity_poly.type
_entity_poly.pdbx_seq_one_letter_code
_entity_poly.pdbx_strand_id
1 'polypeptide(L)'
;MQLQLSASNALNKWLKADLPRLPTEQGKQAGVNKLSSNATTMSWQVHLIENHYRSVEKTLIVCEANSRFTYFIPLNRMIFTPDELTERLKIEWQFAFDEALEESRLIGHYEIASLLSKLNDIEFIPQWIKNTDLSINGHIADAAQWVTQTLDDRNLDRLSQPLAFEISSYINCQTKSIKVNNKKQRFIPIERLFAYVQDITSPNSTSNDQSDDMSNVIPFRR
;
A
#
# COMPACT_ATOMS: atom_id res chain seq x y z
N MET A 1 15.48 -0.41 6.22
CA MET A 1 14.46 0.52 5.69
C MET A 1 13.29 0.60 6.65
N GLN A 2 12.70 1.76 6.89
CA GLN A 2 11.53 1.88 7.76
C GLN A 2 10.24 1.56 7.01
N LEU A 3 9.42 0.67 7.58
CA LEU A 3 8.08 0.33 7.08
C LEU A 3 7.03 1.02 7.95
N GLN A 4 6.52 2.16 7.49
CA GLN A 4 5.52 2.93 8.21
C GLN A 4 4.10 2.43 7.88
N LEU A 5 3.44 1.86 8.88
CA LEU A 5 2.08 1.31 8.78
C LEU A 5 1.09 2.27 9.45
N SER A 6 0.33 2.98 8.62
CA SER A 6 -0.67 3.96 9.04
C SER A 6 -2.04 3.31 9.18
N ALA A 7 -2.41 2.99 10.41
CA ALA A 7 -3.73 2.43 10.72
C ALA A 7 -4.81 3.51 10.71
N SER A 8 -5.90 3.24 10.00
CA SER A 8 -7.13 4.02 10.14
C SER A 8 -7.70 3.88 11.56
N ASN A 9 -8.58 4.81 11.94
CA ASN A 9 -9.26 4.74 13.25
C ASN A 9 -10.06 3.42 13.43
N ALA A 10 -10.66 2.92 12.35
CA ALA A 10 -11.39 1.64 12.38
C ALA A 10 -10.45 0.47 12.67
N LEU A 11 -9.30 0.41 11.99
CA LEU A 11 -8.31 -0.63 12.23
C LEU A 11 -7.72 -0.55 13.65
N ASN A 12 -7.35 0.65 14.11
CA ASN A 12 -6.81 0.83 15.46
C ASN A 12 -7.78 0.34 16.54
N LYS A 13 -9.07 0.65 16.40
CA LYS A 13 -10.13 0.16 17.31
C LYS A 13 -10.28 -1.36 17.24
N TRP A 14 -10.23 -1.94 16.04
CA TRP A 14 -10.37 -3.38 15.84
C TRP A 14 -9.21 -4.17 16.44
N LEU A 15 -7.97 -3.68 16.28
CA LEU A 15 -6.78 -4.24 16.91
C LEU A 15 -6.75 -4.05 18.44
N LYS A 16 -7.66 -3.23 18.99
CA LYS A 16 -7.64 -2.78 20.39
C LYS A 16 -6.26 -2.24 20.81
N ALA A 17 -5.57 -1.61 19.86
CA ALA A 17 -4.23 -1.07 20.05
C ALA A 17 -4.31 0.42 20.42
N ASP A 18 -3.35 0.89 21.21
CA ASP A 18 -3.15 2.31 21.47
C ASP A 18 -1.98 2.85 20.64
N LEU A 19 -2.17 2.88 19.32
CA LEU A 19 -1.10 3.31 18.42
C LEU A 19 -0.81 4.81 18.56
N PRO A 20 0.48 5.21 18.51
CA PRO A 20 0.86 6.60 18.58
C PRO A 20 0.27 7.35 17.39
N ARG A 21 -0.28 8.54 17.66
CA ARG A 21 -0.83 9.39 16.60
C ARG A 21 0.31 10.08 15.88
N LEU A 22 0.25 10.14 14.54
CA LEU A 22 1.24 10.89 13.76
C LEU A 22 1.16 12.38 14.17
N PRO A 23 2.25 12.97 14.71
CA PRO A 23 2.25 14.34 15.17
C PRO A 23 1.96 15.31 14.02
N THR A 24 1.36 16.45 14.36
CA THR A 24 1.11 17.56 13.45
C THR A 24 1.75 18.82 13.97
N GLU A 25 2.14 19.71 13.05
CA GLU A 25 2.41 21.11 13.37
C GLU A 25 1.24 21.73 14.16
N GLN A 26 1.57 22.73 14.98
CA GLN A 26 0.61 23.45 15.81
C GLN A 26 -0.50 24.05 14.91
N GLY A 27 -1.77 23.71 15.20
CA GLY A 27 -2.93 24.18 14.44
C GLY A 27 -3.42 23.26 13.31
N LYS A 28 -2.74 22.15 12.99
CA LYS A 28 -3.25 21.12 12.07
C LYS A 28 -3.92 19.98 12.84
N GLN A 29 -4.96 19.40 12.24
CA GLN A 29 -5.67 18.26 12.83
C GLN A 29 -4.74 17.04 12.87
N ALA A 30 -4.44 16.55 14.07
CA ALA A 30 -3.59 15.38 14.25
C ALA A 30 -4.19 14.13 13.57
N GLY A 31 -3.34 13.28 13.01
CA GLY A 31 -3.75 12.01 12.41
C GLY A 31 -4.55 12.11 11.11
N VAL A 32 -4.46 13.23 10.37
CA VAL A 32 -4.92 13.34 8.97
C VAL A 32 -3.82 13.89 8.05
N ASN A 33 -2.59 13.47 8.30
CA ASN A 33 -1.43 13.89 7.52
C ASN A 33 -1.28 13.06 6.26
N LYS A 34 -0.70 13.71 5.25
CA LYS A 34 -0.25 13.05 4.03
C LYS A 34 0.92 12.12 4.34
N LEU A 35 0.85 10.89 3.85
CA LEU A 35 1.95 9.94 3.91
C LEU A 35 2.87 10.12 2.69
N SER A 36 4.12 9.73 2.84
CA SER A 36 5.11 9.75 1.78
C SER A 36 6.03 8.54 1.90
N SER A 37 6.45 8.01 0.75
CA SER A 37 7.51 7.01 0.66
C SER A 37 8.70 7.63 -0.05
N ASN A 38 9.90 7.30 0.40
CA ASN A 38 11.17 7.77 -0.12
C ASN A 38 12.21 6.62 -0.01
N ALA A 39 13.48 6.90 -0.25
CA ALA A 39 14.54 5.90 -0.22
C ALA A 39 14.71 5.19 1.13
N THR A 40 14.31 5.81 2.25
CA THR A 40 14.52 5.26 3.61
C THR A 40 13.23 4.80 4.30
N THR A 41 12.07 5.27 3.85
CA THR A 41 10.76 4.97 4.42
C THR A 41 9.78 4.52 3.34
N MET A 42 9.14 3.37 3.55
CA MET A 42 8.00 2.90 2.78
C MET A 42 6.73 3.04 3.62
N SER A 43 5.78 3.86 3.17
CA SER A 43 4.56 4.18 3.91
C SER A 43 3.33 3.53 3.29
N TRP A 44 2.53 2.87 4.12
CA TRP A 44 1.27 2.24 3.73
C TRP A 44 0.11 2.75 4.58
N GLN A 45 -1.01 3.06 3.94
CA GLN A 45 -2.28 3.32 4.61
C GLN A 45 -3.06 2.00 4.70
N VAL A 46 -3.44 1.60 5.92
CA VAL A 46 -4.09 0.31 6.20
C VAL A 46 -5.50 0.56 6.73
N HIS A 47 -6.51 0.14 5.95
CA HIS A 47 -7.92 0.32 6.27
C HIS A 47 -8.60 -1.02 6.47
N LEU A 48 -9.42 -1.11 7.51
CA LEU A 48 -10.33 -2.22 7.73
C LEU A 48 -11.69 -1.84 7.15
N ILE A 49 -12.27 -2.74 6.34
CA ILE A 49 -13.66 -2.64 5.89
C ILE A 49 -14.46 -3.86 6.37
N GLU A 50 -15.75 -3.64 6.57
CA GLU A 50 -16.73 -4.74 6.64
C GLU A 50 -17.09 -5.13 5.21
N ASN A 51 -17.15 -6.43 4.92
CA ASN A 51 -17.44 -6.92 3.57
C ASN A 51 -18.86 -6.58 3.10
N HIS A 52 -19.78 -6.42 4.04
CA HIS A 52 -21.15 -5.92 3.89
C HIS A 52 -21.58 -5.34 5.25
N TYR A 53 -22.71 -4.64 5.30
CA TYR A 53 -23.17 -3.98 6.53
C TYR A 53 -23.27 -4.98 7.70
N ARG A 54 -22.52 -4.73 8.79
CA ARG A 54 -22.45 -5.58 10.00
C ARG A 54 -21.85 -6.97 9.78
N SER A 55 -21.10 -7.16 8.70
CA SER A 55 -20.40 -8.40 8.43
C SER A 55 -19.41 -8.78 9.54
N VAL A 56 -19.42 -10.06 9.92
CA VAL A 56 -18.35 -10.63 10.74
C VAL A 56 -17.04 -10.72 9.95
N GLU A 57 -17.14 -11.05 8.67
CA GLU A 57 -16.05 -11.11 7.71
C GLU A 57 -15.58 -9.71 7.33
N LYS A 58 -14.26 -9.52 7.36
CA LYS A 58 -13.62 -8.22 7.14
C LYS A 58 -12.45 -8.37 6.20
N THR A 59 -12.15 -7.29 5.51
CA THR A 59 -11.03 -7.21 4.58
C THR A 59 -10.17 -6.01 4.94
N LEU A 60 -8.85 -6.19 4.94
CA LEU A 60 -7.93 -5.06 4.93
C LEU A 60 -7.71 -4.60 3.51
N ILE A 61 -7.77 -3.29 3.32
CA ILE A 61 -7.31 -2.60 2.13
C ILE A 61 -6.01 -1.90 2.51
N VAL A 62 -4.95 -2.23 1.81
CA VAL A 62 -3.61 -1.71 2.10
C VAL A 62 -3.13 -0.96 0.87
N CYS A 63 -2.88 0.33 1.00
CA CYS A 63 -2.50 1.19 -0.12
C CYS A 63 -1.17 1.89 0.16
N GLU A 64 -0.20 1.71 -0.73
CA GLU A 64 1.09 2.40 -0.65
C GLU A 64 0.92 3.89 -0.96
N ALA A 65 1.61 4.75 -0.21
CA ALA A 65 1.35 6.18 -0.18
C ALA A 65 1.61 6.92 -1.51
N ASN A 66 2.64 6.50 -2.27
CA ASN A 66 3.11 7.23 -3.45
C ASN A 66 2.59 6.65 -4.78
N SER A 67 2.80 5.35 -4.98
CA SER A 67 2.36 4.55 -6.14
C SER A 67 0.86 4.31 -6.15
N ARG A 68 0.18 4.40 -5.00
CA ARG A 68 -1.22 3.97 -4.84
C ARG A 68 -1.44 2.51 -5.21
N PHE A 69 -0.38 1.71 -5.19
CA PHE A 69 -0.48 0.27 -5.27
C PHE A 69 -1.32 -0.23 -4.10
N THR A 70 -2.33 -1.04 -4.38
CA THR A 70 -3.34 -1.45 -3.42
C THR A 70 -3.51 -2.95 -3.44
N TYR A 71 -3.42 -3.59 -2.28
CA TYR A 71 -3.69 -5.02 -2.14
C TYR A 71 -4.66 -5.28 -0.98
N PHE A 72 -5.19 -6.50 -0.94
CA PHE A 72 -6.23 -6.89 0.01
C PHE A 72 -5.78 -8.06 0.87
N ILE A 73 -6.18 -8.04 2.14
CA ILE A 73 -5.99 -9.19 3.04
C ILE A 73 -7.36 -9.58 3.60
N PRO A 74 -7.92 -10.72 3.17
CA PRO A 74 -9.10 -11.29 3.81
C PRO A 74 -8.75 -11.75 5.23
N LEU A 75 -9.52 -11.28 6.21
CA LEU A 75 -9.31 -11.63 7.62
C LEU A 75 -10.17 -12.83 7.98
N ASN A 76 -9.55 -14.01 8.00
CA ASN A 76 -10.17 -15.29 8.32
C ASN A 76 -10.19 -15.62 9.83
N ARG A 77 -9.64 -14.74 10.67
CA ARG A 77 -9.58 -14.87 12.13
C ARG A 77 -9.97 -13.56 12.79
N MET A 78 -10.61 -13.68 13.95
CA MET A 78 -11.24 -12.56 14.65
C MET A 78 -10.25 -11.59 15.29
N ILE A 79 -8.99 -11.99 15.52
CA ILE A 79 -8.00 -11.20 16.27
C ILE A 79 -6.62 -11.40 15.64
N PHE A 80 -5.94 -10.29 15.34
CA PHE A 80 -4.51 -10.23 15.10
C PHE A 80 -3.88 -9.29 16.13
N THR A 81 -2.70 -9.61 16.64
CA THR A 81 -1.85 -8.60 17.27
C THR A 81 -1.24 -7.68 16.20
N PRO A 82 -0.80 -6.45 16.55
CA PRO A 82 -0.07 -5.61 15.61
C PRO A 82 1.17 -6.32 15.01
N ASP A 83 1.88 -7.13 15.77
CA ASP A 83 3.07 -7.86 15.31
C ASP A 83 2.71 -8.97 14.30
N GLU A 84 1.68 -9.77 14.59
CA GLU A 84 1.20 -10.79 13.65
C GLU A 84 0.71 -10.17 12.35
N LEU A 85 -0.03 -9.05 12.45
CA LEU A 85 -0.48 -8.32 11.27
C LEU A 85 0.70 -7.72 10.50
N THR A 86 1.75 -7.27 11.19
CA THR A 86 2.95 -6.73 10.56
C THR A 86 3.66 -7.77 9.70
N GLU A 87 3.90 -8.97 10.25
CA GLU A 87 4.54 -10.04 9.49
C GLU A 87 3.69 -10.46 8.29
N ARG A 88 2.36 -10.53 8.46
CA ARG A 88 1.46 -10.79 7.33
C ARG A 88 1.53 -9.68 6.27
N LEU A 89 1.51 -8.41 6.68
CA LEU A 89 1.61 -7.29 5.75
C LEU A 89 2.92 -7.34 4.95
N LYS A 90 4.06 -7.58 5.61
CA LYS A 90 5.41 -7.70 5.00
C LYS A 90 5.51 -8.76 3.91
N ILE A 91 4.76 -9.85 4.06
CA ILE A 91 4.76 -10.96 3.11
C ILE A 91 3.75 -10.71 1.99
N GLU A 92 2.52 -10.36 2.34
CA GLU A 92 1.39 -10.26 1.39
C GLU A 92 1.60 -9.17 0.33
N TRP A 93 2.26 -8.06 0.68
CA TRP A 93 2.51 -7.01 -0.31
C TRP A 93 3.48 -7.47 -1.40
N GLN A 94 4.45 -8.34 -1.07
CA GLN A 94 5.42 -8.86 -2.03
C GLN A 94 4.76 -9.86 -2.98
N PHE A 95 3.89 -10.74 -2.47
CA PHE A 95 3.09 -11.62 -3.30
C PHE A 95 2.13 -10.86 -4.21
N ALA A 96 1.43 -9.85 -3.68
CA ALA A 96 0.56 -9.01 -4.50
C ALA A 96 1.35 -8.25 -5.59
N PHE A 97 2.58 -7.83 -5.27
CA PHE A 97 3.46 -7.15 -6.20
C PHE A 97 3.97 -8.11 -7.30
N ASP A 98 4.39 -9.32 -6.95
CA ASP A 98 4.76 -10.39 -7.88
C ASP A 98 3.63 -10.69 -8.88
N GLU A 99 2.45 -11.02 -8.38
CA GLU A 99 1.25 -11.29 -9.19
C GLU A 99 0.91 -10.12 -10.13
N ALA A 100 1.04 -8.87 -9.66
CA ALA A 100 0.78 -7.69 -10.49
C ALA A 100 1.87 -7.45 -11.54
N LEU A 101 3.14 -7.80 -11.27
CA LEU A 101 4.22 -7.76 -12.25
C LEU A 101 4.00 -8.81 -13.35
N GLU A 102 3.58 -10.01 -12.98
CA GLU A 102 3.25 -11.07 -13.95
C GLU A 102 2.09 -10.67 -14.86
N GLU A 103 1.00 -10.15 -14.28
CA GLU A 103 -0.18 -9.72 -15.03
C GLU A 103 0.13 -8.53 -15.96
N SER A 104 0.90 -7.55 -15.47
CA SER A 104 1.26 -6.36 -16.25
C SER A 104 2.30 -6.62 -17.34
N ARG A 105 3.07 -7.72 -17.24
CA ARG A 105 4.16 -8.09 -18.16
C ARG A 105 5.21 -6.99 -18.34
N LEU A 106 5.41 -6.15 -17.32
CA LEU A 106 6.40 -5.07 -17.36
C LEU A 106 7.84 -5.59 -17.51
N ILE A 107 8.11 -6.76 -16.94
CA ILE A 107 9.40 -7.45 -16.95
C ILE A 107 9.18 -8.97 -17.04
N GLY A 108 10.23 -9.71 -17.42
CA GLY A 108 10.16 -11.17 -17.52
C GLY A 108 10.27 -11.87 -16.16
N HIS A 109 9.75 -13.11 -16.04
CA HIS A 109 9.75 -13.88 -14.77
C HIS A 109 11.12 -13.98 -14.09
N TYR A 110 12.21 -14.12 -14.87
CA TYR A 110 13.57 -14.15 -14.32
C TYR A 110 13.95 -12.82 -13.64
N GLU A 111 13.57 -11.70 -14.25
CA GLU A 111 13.82 -10.37 -13.70
C GLU A 111 12.99 -10.12 -12.45
N ILE A 112 11.74 -10.62 -12.41
CA ILE A 112 10.88 -10.57 -11.22
C ILE A 112 11.55 -11.32 -10.07
N ALA A 113 11.98 -12.56 -10.29
CA ALA A 113 12.67 -13.35 -9.27
C ALA A 113 13.95 -12.67 -8.77
N SER A 114 14.74 -12.06 -9.68
CA SER A 114 15.94 -11.31 -9.31
C SER A 114 15.62 -10.07 -8.45
N LEU A 115 14.56 -9.33 -8.81
CA LEU A 115 14.11 -8.16 -8.06
C LEU A 115 13.62 -8.54 -6.66
N LEU A 116 12.78 -9.58 -6.55
CA LEU A 116 12.27 -10.07 -5.27
C LEU A 116 13.39 -10.61 -4.36
N SER A 117 14.42 -11.24 -4.94
CA SER A 117 15.60 -11.65 -4.18
C SER A 117 16.29 -10.44 -3.52
N LYS A 118 16.55 -9.37 -4.28
CA LYS A 118 17.17 -8.15 -3.74
C LYS A 118 16.29 -7.44 -2.72
N LEU A 119 14.98 -7.48 -2.95
CA LEU A 119 14.00 -6.91 -2.02
C LEU A 119 13.99 -7.65 -0.68
N ASN A 120 14.15 -8.97 -0.69
CA ASN A 120 14.27 -9.78 0.53
C ASN A 120 15.54 -9.48 1.34
N ASP A 121 16.59 -8.94 0.72
CA ASP A 121 17.80 -8.49 1.42
C ASP A 121 17.59 -7.17 2.18
N ILE A 122 16.49 -6.45 1.92
CA ILE A 122 16.14 -5.23 2.64
C ILE A 122 15.43 -5.58 3.95
N GLU A 123 16.05 -5.23 5.08
CA GLU A 123 15.39 -5.30 6.37
C GLU A 123 14.34 -4.19 6.49
N PHE A 124 13.06 -4.58 6.57
CA PHE A 124 11.94 -3.69 6.84
C PHE A 124 11.67 -3.61 8.36
N ILE A 125 11.94 -2.43 8.94
CA ILE A 125 11.74 -2.14 10.35
C ILE A 125 10.34 -1.52 10.53
N PRO A 126 9.36 -2.22 11.11
CA PRO A 126 7.99 -1.76 11.18
C PRO A 126 7.80 -0.63 12.20
N GLN A 127 6.97 0.35 11.84
CA GLN A 127 6.48 1.39 12.74
C GLN A 127 4.99 1.61 12.52
N TRP A 128 4.18 1.33 13.54
CA TRP A 128 2.75 1.62 13.51
C TRP A 128 2.45 3.03 13.98
N ILE A 129 1.55 3.70 13.24
CA ILE A 129 1.00 5.00 13.61
C ILE A 129 -0.51 5.01 13.37
N LYS A 130 -1.23 5.83 14.12
CA LYS A 130 -2.64 6.16 13.88
C LYS A 130 -2.72 7.41 13.01
N ASN A 131 -3.15 7.25 11.76
CA ASN A 131 -3.31 8.35 10.79
C ASN A 131 -4.30 7.96 9.67
N THR A 132 -4.93 8.95 9.05
CA THR A 132 -5.79 8.77 7.88
C THR A 132 -5.43 9.80 6.81
N ASP A 133 -4.64 9.38 5.83
CA ASP A 133 -4.28 10.23 4.70
C ASP A 133 -5.47 10.46 3.76
N LEU A 134 -6.05 11.65 3.83
CA LEU A 134 -7.20 12.04 3.02
C LEU A 134 -6.90 12.04 1.51
N SER A 135 -5.63 12.20 1.11
CA SER A 135 -5.23 12.15 -0.29
C SER A 135 -5.31 10.74 -0.87
N ILE A 136 -5.25 9.70 -0.03
CA ILE A 136 -5.35 8.28 -0.42
C ILE A 136 -6.79 7.78 -0.31
N ASN A 137 -7.59 8.37 0.58
CA ASN A 137 -8.92 7.88 0.95
C ASN A 137 -9.87 7.64 -0.25
N GLY A 138 -9.79 8.46 -1.30
CA GLY A 138 -10.56 8.24 -2.53
C GLY A 138 -10.24 6.93 -3.24
N HIS A 139 -8.97 6.51 -3.27
CA HIS A 139 -8.58 5.21 -3.84
C HIS A 139 -8.94 4.05 -2.94
N ILE A 140 -8.93 4.25 -1.62
CA ILE A 140 -9.38 3.22 -0.68
C ILE A 140 -10.88 3.00 -0.81
N ALA A 141 -11.67 4.06 -0.98
CA ALA A 141 -13.10 3.94 -1.20
C ALA A 141 -13.43 3.20 -2.52
N ASP A 142 -12.71 3.53 -3.60
CA ASP A 142 -12.81 2.84 -4.88
C ASP A 142 -12.42 1.35 -4.76
N ALA A 143 -11.31 1.05 -4.08
CA ALA A 143 -10.89 -0.32 -3.80
C ALA A 143 -11.91 -1.08 -2.92
N ALA A 144 -12.53 -0.41 -1.94
CA ALA A 144 -13.57 -1.01 -1.12
C ALA A 144 -14.80 -1.38 -1.96
N GLN A 145 -15.16 -0.54 -2.93
CA GLN A 145 -16.25 -0.83 -3.85
C GLN A 145 -15.96 -2.08 -4.70
N TRP A 146 -14.73 -2.24 -5.20
CA TRP A 146 -14.33 -3.49 -5.89
C TRP A 146 -14.52 -4.72 -5.01
N VAL A 147 -14.14 -4.64 -3.74
CA VAL A 147 -14.35 -5.75 -2.78
C VAL A 147 -15.84 -6.03 -2.62
N THR A 148 -16.65 -5.03 -2.24
CA THR A 148 -18.07 -5.25 -1.94
C THR A 148 -18.85 -5.71 -3.18
N GLN A 149 -18.61 -5.12 -4.36
CA GLN A 149 -19.27 -5.52 -5.59
C GLN A 149 -18.90 -6.93 -6.02
N THR A 150 -17.62 -7.31 -5.93
CA THR A 150 -17.21 -8.68 -6.30
C THR A 150 -17.84 -9.72 -5.38
N LEU A 151 -17.96 -9.40 -4.09
CA LEU A 151 -18.63 -10.27 -3.12
C LEU A 151 -20.13 -10.40 -3.41
N ASP A 152 -20.81 -9.28 -3.66
CA ASP A 152 -22.23 -9.27 -3.99
C ASP A 152 -22.51 -10.02 -5.31
N ASP A 153 -21.76 -9.72 -6.38
CA ASP A 153 -21.94 -10.32 -7.71
C ASP A 153 -21.68 -11.83 -7.72
N ARG A 154 -20.71 -12.29 -6.93
CA ARG A 154 -20.36 -13.72 -6.80
C ARG A 154 -21.11 -14.41 -5.66
N ASN A 155 -21.97 -13.69 -4.93
CA ASN A 155 -22.69 -14.17 -3.75
C ASN A 155 -21.76 -14.84 -2.71
N LEU A 156 -20.70 -14.12 -2.32
CA LEU A 156 -19.68 -14.55 -1.38
C LEU A 156 -19.68 -13.68 -0.13
N ASP A 157 -19.55 -14.29 1.06
CA ASP A 157 -19.43 -13.53 2.32
C ASP A 157 -18.04 -12.89 2.50
N ARG A 158 -17.02 -13.47 1.84
CA ARG A 158 -15.63 -13.04 1.95
C ARG A 158 -14.80 -13.35 0.72
N LEU A 159 -13.73 -12.57 0.56
CA LEU A 159 -12.73 -12.82 -0.45
C LEU A 159 -11.92 -14.08 -0.08
N SER A 160 -11.68 -14.92 -1.08
CA SER A 160 -10.57 -15.88 -0.99
C SER A 160 -9.25 -15.16 -1.26
N GLN A 161 -8.13 -15.74 -0.82
CA GLN A 161 -6.82 -15.17 -1.09
C GLN A 161 -6.54 -15.03 -2.61
N PRO A 162 -6.84 -16.04 -3.46
CA PRO A 162 -6.67 -15.89 -4.91
C PRO A 162 -7.51 -14.76 -5.50
N LEU A 163 -8.75 -14.60 -5.05
CA LEU A 163 -9.63 -13.52 -5.52
C LEU A 163 -9.13 -12.14 -5.07
N ALA A 164 -8.56 -12.04 -3.86
CA ALA A 164 -7.91 -10.83 -3.40
C ALA A 164 -6.71 -10.43 -4.30
N PHE A 165 -5.90 -11.41 -4.73
CA PHE A 165 -4.82 -11.16 -5.68
C PHE A 165 -5.33 -10.79 -7.08
N GLU A 166 -6.34 -11.51 -7.61
CA GLU A 166 -6.98 -11.20 -8.90
C GLU A 166 -7.45 -9.73 -8.97
N ILE A 167 -8.21 -9.28 -7.96
CA ILE A 167 -8.70 -7.89 -7.89
C ILE A 167 -7.50 -6.93 -7.75
N SER A 168 -6.54 -7.23 -6.87
CA SER A 168 -5.35 -6.42 -6.66
C SER A 168 -4.56 -6.21 -7.96
N SER A 169 -4.22 -7.29 -8.67
CA SER A 169 -3.51 -7.23 -9.95
C SER A 169 -4.27 -6.40 -10.97
N TYR A 170 -5.58 -6.61 -11.09
CA TYR A 170 -6.43 -5.85 -12.00
C TYR A 170 -6.41 -4.33 -11.69
N ILE A 171 -6.70 -3.92 -10.44
CA ILE A 171 -6.79 -2.49 -10.08
C ILE A 171 -5.44 -1.78 -10.14
N ASN A 172 -4.34 -2.50 -9.95
CA ASN A 172 -2.99 -1.95 -10.00
C ASN A 172 -2.46 -1.80 -11.43
N CYS A 173 -3.10 -2.43 -12.41
CA CYS A 173 -2.87 -2.20 -13.84
C CYS A 173 -3.74 -1.07 -14.42
N GLN A 174 -4.72 -0.56 -13.67
CA GLN A 174 -5.57 0.53 -14.14
C GLN A 174 -4.92 1.91 -13.96
N THR A 175 -5.18 2.81 -14.89
CA THR A 175 -4.73 4.21 -14.78
C THR A 175 -5.43 4.92 -13.63
N LYS A 176 -4.67 5.33 -12.61
CA LYS A 176 -5.13 6.20 -11.52
C LYS A 176 -4.76 7.66 -11.81
N SER A 177 -5.38 8.57 -11.07
CA SER A 177 -5.05 10.00 -11.17
C SER A 177 -5.06 10.69 -9.83
N ILE A 178 -4.11 11.61 -9.65
CA ILE A 178 -3.98 12.48 -8.47
C ILE A 178 -3.87 13.93 -8.91
N LYS A 179 -4.18 14.86 -7.99
CA LYS A 179 -3.90 16.28 -8.18
C LYS A 179 -2.58 16.63 -7.48
N VAL A 180 -1.62 17.15 -8.25
CA VAL A 180 -0.36 17.71 -7.73
C VAL A 180 -0.26 19.14 -8.23
N ASN A 181 -0.14 20.11 -7.31
CA ASN A 181 -0.08 21.54 -7.65
C ASN A 181 -1.21 21.97 -8.60
N ASN A 182 -2.45 21.58 -8.29
CA ASN A 182 -3.66 21.80 -9.11
C ASN A 182 -3.65 21.17 -10.53
N LYS A 183 -2.64 20.37 -10.89
CA LYS A 183 -2.58 19.64 -12.15
C LYS A 183 -2.92 18.17 -11.94
N LYS A 184 -3.75 17.62 -12.82
CA LYS A 184 -4.07 16.19 -12.83
C LYS A 184 -2.90 15.41 -13.41
N GLN A 185 -2.31 14.53 -12.62
CA GLN A 185 -1.32 13.57 -13.08
C GLN A 185 -1.95 12.18 -13.16
N ARG A 186 -1.66 11.45 -14.23
CA ARG A 186 -2.10 10.07 -14.45
C ARG A 186 -0.91 9.14 -14.35
N PHE A 187 -1.15 7.91 -13.92
CA PHE A 187 -0.13 6.89 -13.75
C PHE A 187 -0.77 5.52 -13.56
N ILE A 188 0.02 4.47 -13.73
CA ILE A 188 -0.36 3.10 -13.39
C ILE A 188 0.34 2.72 -12.07
N PRO A 189 -0.39 2.22 -11.05
CA PRO A 189 0.19 1.90 -9.75
C PRO A 189 1.34 0.90 -9.78
N ILE A 190 1.21 -0.19 -10.55
CA ILE A 190 2.26 -1.21 -10.64
C ILE A 190 3.56 -0.64 -11.22
N GLU A 191 3.48 0.18 -12.27
CA GLU A 191 4.66 0.85 -12.85
C GLU A 191 5.36 1.75 -11.84
N ARG A 192 4.59 2.51 -11.05
CA ARG A 192 5.16 3.40 -10.02
C ARG A 192 5.80 2.63 -8.88
N LEU A 193 5.15 1.57 -8.39
CA LEU A 193 5.72 0.75 -7.33
C LEU A 193 6.96 0.02 -7.84
N PHE A 194 6.93 -0.49 -9.07
CA PHE A 194 8.07 -1.12 -9.71
C PHE A 194 9.28 -0.17 -9.79
N ALA A 195 9.09 1.04 -10.30
CA ALA A 195 10.17 2.04 -10.36
C ALA A 195 10.73 2.36 -8.97
N TYR A 196 9.86 2.44 -7.95
CA TYR A 196 10.29 2.64 -6.56
C TYR A 196 11.09 1.45 -6.02
N VAL A 197 10.62 0.21 -6.26
CA VAL A 197 11.31 -1.01 -5.82
C VAL A 197 12.68 -1.14 -6.51
N GLN A 198 12.77 -0.79 -7.79
CA GLN A 198 14.06 -0.74 -8.50
C GLN A 198 15.03 0.26 -7.86
N ASP A 199 14.54 1.43 -7.47
CA ASP A 199 15.34 2.48 -6.83
C ASP A 199 15.89 2.00 -5.48
N ILE A 200 15.04 1.45 -4.60
CA ILE A 200 15.49 1.02 -3.26
C ILE A 200 16.34 -0.27 -3.27
N THR A 201 16.27 -1.06 -4.33
CA THR A 201 17.08 -2.29 -4.50
C THR A 201 18.35 -2.09 -5.34
N SER A 202 18.59 -0.86 -5.82
CA SER A 202 19.78 -0.54 -6.58
C SER A 202 21.03 -0.46 -5.67
N PRO A 203 22.22 -0.91 -6.13
CA PRO A 203 23.43 -0.96 -5.30
C PRO A 203 23.92 0.40 -4.76
N ASN A 204 23.47 1.50 -5.37
CA ASN A 204 23.95 2.86 -5.06
C ASN A 204 23.07 3.61 -4.05
N SER A 205 21.94 3.04 -3.62
CA SER A 205 20.94 3.72 -2.79
C SER A 205 21.35 3.80 -1.31
N THR A 206 22.44 3.15 -0.92
CA THR A 206 22.93 3.04 0.48
C THR A 206 24.31 3.64 0.74
N SER A 207 24.86 4.44 -0.20
CA SER A 207 26.11 5.17 0.05
C SER A 207 26.09 6.58 -0.55
N ASN A 208 26.07 7.59 0.34
CA ASN A 208 26.24 9.03 0.12
C ASN A 208 25.05 9.77 -0.53
N ASP A 209 24.29 10.53 0.27
CA ASP A 209 24.47 11.98 0.31
C ASP A 209 23.50 12.66 1.29
N GLN A 210 24.08 13.21 2.36
CA GLN A 210 23.60 14.46 2.93
C GLN A 210 23.90 15.56 1.90
N SER A 211 22.96 15.85 0.99
CA SER A 211 22.86 17.19 0.40
C SER A 211 21.47 17.39 -0.18
N ASP A 212 20.89 18.54 0.19
CA ASP A 212 19.67 19.09 -0.37
C ASP A 212 19.78 19.21 -1.90
N ASP A 213 18.87 18.59 -2.65
CA ASP A 213 18.24 19.26 -3.79
C ASP A 213 16.87 18.67 -4.14
N MET A 214 15.84 19.49 -3.95
CA MET A 214 14.45 19.25 -4.33
C MET A 214 14.25 19.58 -5.81
N SER A 215 14.78 18.77 -6.72
CA SER A 215 14.37 18.86 -8.13
C SER A 215 14.77 17.65 -8.97
N ASN A 216 13.97 16.58 -8.97
CA ASN A 216 14.01 15.61 -10.08
C ASN A 216 12.62 15.06 -10.39
N VAL A 217 11.89 15.83 -11.21
CA VAL A 217 10.78 15.34 -12.02
C VAL A 217 11.41 14.65 -13.23
N ILE A 218 11.40 13.32 -13.27
CA ILE A 218 11.74 12.56 -14.47
C ILE A 218 10.59 12.72 -15.47
N PRO A 219 10.79 13.32 -16.66
CA PRO A 219 9.75 13.38 -17.68
C PRO A 219 9.73 12.06 -18.46
N PHE A 220 8.61 11.33 -18.38
CA PHE A 220 8.32 10.24 -19.31
C PHE A 220 8.22 10.81 -20.73
N ARG A 221 9.07 10.32 -21.64
CA ARG A 221 8.94 10.56 -23.09
C ARG A 221 7.87 9.64 -23.68
N ARG A 222 7.13 10.19 -24.64
CA ARG A 222 6.06 9.56 -25.42
C ARG A 222 6.57 8.46 -26.33
#